data_AF-A0A9X7M2V5-F1
#
_entry.id   AF-A0A9X7M2V5-F1
#
_cell.length_a   1.000
_cell.length_b   1.000
_cell.length_c   1.000
_cell.angle_alpha   90.00
_cell.angle_beta   90.00
_cell.angle_gamma   90.00
#
_symmetry.space_group_name_H-M   'P 1'
#
loop_
_entity.id
_entity.type
_entity.pdbx_description
1 polymer ?
#
loop_
_entity_poly.entity_id
_entity_poly.type
_entity_poly.pdbx_seq_one_letter_code
_entity_poly.pdbx_strand_id
1 'polypeptide(L)'
;MMALLSIPIHTSAETVTSNQQCHSTNPLDFHSTCKSEATAWGNELFNLWNKLTPQVEKDAIRGYTAMDYISINGYLRSDYYDVLDQAKIEKSIKQIDRAFSKVRLHDDIIVYRRVSEQAFGLPGNSLVNHAEQEENPVNSVSKINRENFEFFKNRFQGKYKKDPAYISTSIVKDAAEGFSGAPILMKIHVPKGVPAIYVDPLSNVPGEMELLFPRNRSYKITNILPVIEKDREYIMMDVEILDISSNYLKKRATNIVYDDSLPSLSK
;
A
#
# COMPACT_ATOMS: atom_id res chain seq x y z
N MET A 1 10.74 -7.75 66.52
CA MET A 1 10.11 -6.71 65.68
C MET A 1 11.22 -6.03 64.92
N MET A 2 11.25 -6.20 63.60
CA MET A 2 12.31 -5.69 62.72
C MET A 2 12.33 -4.16 62.71
N ALA A 3 13.51 -3.58 62.92
CA ALA A 3 13.80 -2.18 62.69
C ALA A 3 13.93 -1.93 61.18
N LEU A 4 13.18 -0.96 60.68
CA LEU A 4 13.28 -0.44 59.31
C LEU A 4 14.55 0.41 59.21
N LEU A 5 15.49 -0.01 58.36
CA LEU A 5 16.63 0.79 57.92
C LEU A 5 16.22 1.54 56.64
N SER A 6 16.10 2.85 56.74
CA SER A 6 15.97 3.78 55.62
C SER A 6 17.34 4.34 55.23
N ILE A 7 17.66 4.33 53.94
CA ILE A 7 18.82 5.01 53.32
C ILE A 7 18.29 5.89 52.17
N PRO A 8 18.82 7.13 51.96
CA PRO A 8 18.18 8.15 51.14
C PRO A 8 18.64 8.19 49.67
N ILE A 9 17.69 8.66 48.83
CA ILE A 9 17.77 9.47 47.59
C ILE A 9 19.05 9.37 46.73
N HIS A 10 18.87 8.93 45.48
CA HIS A 10 19.38 9.68 44.34
C HIS A 10 18.31 9.76 43.24
N THR A 11 17.66 10.92 43.18
CA THR A 11 16.93 11.41 42.00
C THR A 11 17.95 11.62 40.90
N SER A 12 18.03 10.68 39.95
CA SER A 12 18.48 11.00 38.61
C SER A 12 17.24 11.46 37.85
N ALA A 13 17.15 12.75 37.58
CA ALA A 13 16.24 13.28 36.59
C ALA A 13 16.71 12.74 35.23
N GLU A 14 16.22 11.58 34.83
CA GLU A 14 16.20 11.22 33.42
C GLU A 14 15.26 12.22 32.75
N THR A 15 15.87 13.08 31.93
CA THR A 15 15.18 13.88 30.95
C THR A 15 14.17 13.01 30.21
N VAL A 16 12.90 13.26 30.49
CA VAL A 16 11.80 12.81 29.63
C VAL A 16 11.98 13.53 28.31
N THR A 17 12.78 12.95 27.42
CA THR A 17 12.59 13.17 25.99
C THR A 17 11.16 12.75 25.73
N SER A 18 10.30 13.69 25.34
CA SER A 18 8.98 13.33 24.84
C SER A 18 9.22 12.43 23.63
N ASN A 19 9.13 11.12 23.82
CA ASN A 19 9.03 10.14 22.75
C ASN A 19 7.70 10.43 22.06
N GLN A 20 7.71 11.43 21.19
CA GLN A 20 6.61 11.70 20.30
C GLN A 20 6.52 10.46 19.42
N GLN A 21 5.51 9.64 19.69
CA GLN A 21 5.32 8.38 19.00
C GLN A 21 5.28 8.69 17.50
N CYS A 22 6.26 8.18 16.75
CA CYS A 22 6.44 8.61 15.38
C CYS A 22 5.32 8.06 14.47
N HIS A 23 4.54 7.08 14.94
CA HIS A 23 3.42 6.44 14.25
C HIS A 23 2.13 6.53 15.08
N SER A 24 0.98 6.44 14.42
CA SER A 24 -0.30 6.20 15.09
C SER A 24 -0.53 4.69 15.29
N THR A 25 -1.30 4.27 16.29
CA THR A 25 -1.56 2.85 16.59
C THR A 25 -2.98 2.37 16.29
N ASN A 26 -3.93 3.28 16.01
CA ASN A 26 -5.31 2.90 15.69
C ASN A 26 -5.95 3.91 14.71
N PRO A 27 -5.81 3.70 13.39
CA PRO A 27 -5.07 2.61 12.74
C PRO A 27 -3.55 2.76 12.90
N LEU A 28 -2.81 1.66 12.72
CA LEU A 28 -1.36 1.68 12.61
C LEU A 28 -0.97 2.49 11.37
N ASP A 29 -0.28 3.61 11.54
CA ASP A 29 0.13 4.50 10.44
C ASP A 29 1.55 5.01 10.69
N PHE A 30 2.51 4.51 9.92
CA PHE A 30 3.92 4.92 10.03
C PHE A 30 4.20 6.17 9.20
N HIS A 31 4.60 7.25 9.87
CA HIS A 31 5.04 8.46 9.19
C HIS A 31 6.38 8.22 8.45
N SER A 32 6.69 9.05 7.45
CA SER A 32 7.91 8.92 6.64
C SER A 32 9.22 8.96 7.43
N THR A 33 9.20 9.49 8.67
CA THR A 33 10.35 9.50 9.59
C THR A 33 10.54 8.18 10.36
N CYS A 34 9.56 7.27 10.35
CA CYS A 34 9.55 6.01 11.11
C CYS A 34 10.10 4.80 10.36
N LYS A 35 11.01 4.99 9.39
CA LYS A 35 11.45 3.86 8.57
C LYS A 35 12.05 2.73 9.41
N SER A 36 12.73 3.05 10.52
CA SER A 36 13.31 2.06 11.43
C SER A 36 12.23 1.21 12.12
N GLU A 37 11.27 1.87 12.75
CA GLU A 37 10.16 1.24 13.47
C GLU A 37 9.25 0.43 12.52
N ALA A 38 8.96 0.98 11.35
CA ALA A 38 8.18 0.30 10.32
C ALA A 38 8.91 -0.95 9.81
N THR A 39 10.24 -0.87 9.62
CA THR A 39 11.06 -2.04 9.25
C THR A 39 11.03 -3.10 10.33
N ALA A 40 11.16 -2.71 11.61
CA ALA A 40 11.09 -3.65 12.72
C ALA A 40 9.74 -4.37 12.77
N TRP A 41 8.63 -3.62 12.69
CA TRP A 41 7.28 -4.17 12.64
C TRP A 41 7.08 -5.11 11.43
N GLY A 42 7.52 -4.69 10.24
CA GLY A 42 7.43 -5.51 9.04
C GLY A 42 8.23 -6.81 9.16
N ASN A 43 9.42 -6.75 9.75
CA ASN A 43 10.27 -7.91 9.97
C ASN A 43 9.65 -8.92 10.96
N GLU A 44 8.93 -8.46 11.98
CA GLU A 44 8.18 -9.36 12.88
C GLU A 44 7.11 -10.14 12.11
N LEU A 45 6.33 -9.45 11.27
CA LEU A 45 5.32 -10.07 10.41
C LEU A 45 5.95 -11.05 9.42
N PHE A 46 7.04 -10.64 8.75
CA PHE A 46 7.76 -11.47 7.80
C PHE A 46 8.37 -12.71 8.46
N ASN A 47 8.98 -12.59 9.64
CA ASN A 47 9.61 -13.71 10.33
C ASN A 47 8.61 -14.81 10.68
N LEU A 48 7.41 -14.41 11.15
CA LEU A 48 6.32 -15.35 11.40
C LEU A 48 5.88 -16.03 10.09
N TRP A 49 5.64 -15.24 9.04
CA TRP A 49 5.24 -15.77 7.74
C TRP A 49 6.30 -16.72 7.16
N ASN A 50 7.58 -16.34 7.21
CA ASN A 50 8.71 -17.10 6.68
C ASN A 50 8.86 -18.45 7.38
N LYS A 51 8.61 -18.53 8.69
CA LYS A 51 8.63 -19.79 9.45
C LYS A 51 7.51 -20.74 9.04
N LEU A 52 6.33 -20.22 8.70
CA LEU A 52 5.13 -21.01 8.39
C LEU A 52 5.00 -21.38 6.91
N THR A 53 5.78 -20.74 6.04
CA THR A 53 5.62 -20.86 4.58
C THR A 53 6.59 -21.88 3.98
N PRO A 54 6.14 -22.82 3.15
CA PRO A 54 7.02 -23.70 2.36
C PRO A 54 7.85 -22.93 1.32
N GLN A 55 9.05 -23.45 1.00
CA GLN A 55 9.97 -22.76 0.07
C GLN A 55 9.35 -22.46 -1.30
N VAL A 56 8.55 -23.39 -1.85
CA VAL A 56 7.87 -23.19 -3.15
C VAL A 56 6.87 -22.04 -3.16
N GLU A 57 6.26 -21.72 -2.01
CA GLU A 57 5.36 -20.57 -1.86
C GLU A 57 6.19 -19.28 -1.75
N LYS A 58 7.33 -19.32 -1.03
CA LYS A 58 8.27 -18.19 -0.93
C LYS A 58 8.88 -17.81 -2.28
N ASP A 59 9.27 -18.80 -3.06
CA ASP A 59 9.86 -18.58 -4.39
C ASP A 59 8.86 -17.94 -5.35
N ALA A 60 7.57 -18.30 -5.25
CA ALA A 60 6.52 -17.66 -6.03
C ALA A 60 6.30 -16.19 -5.65
N ILE A 61 6.34 -15.87 -4.34
CA ILE A 61 6.29 -14.47 -3.87
C ILE A 61 7.53 -13.71 -4.34
N ARG A 62 8.73 -14.30 -4.24
CA ARG A 62 9.98 -13.68 -4.71
C ARG A 62 9.96 -13.39 -6.22
N GLY A 63 9.43 -14.32 -7.01
CA GLY A 63 9.23 -14.13 -8.44
C GLY A 63 8.27 -12.98 -8.73
N TYR A 64 7.15 -12.93 -7.99
CA TYR A 64 6.18 -11.84 -8.08
C TYR A 64 6.81 -10.48 -7.80
N THR A 65 7.63 -10.32 -6.75
CA THR A 65 8.25 -9.01 -6.47
C THR A 65 9.31 -8.57 -7.49
N ALA A 66 9.69 -9.43 -8.43
CA ALA A 66 10.60 -9.12 -9.53
C ALA A 66 9.83 -8.79 -10.82
N MET A 67 9.88 -9.66 -11.83
CA MET A 67 9.27 -9.43 -13.14
C MET A 67 7.93 -10.16 -13.31
N ASP A 68 7.64 -11.18 -12.48
CA ASP A 68 6.45 -12.01 -12.67
C ASP A 68 5.15 -11.25 -12.34
N TYR A 69 5.18 -10.14 -11.59
CA TYR A 69 3.96 -9.35 -11.34
C TYR A 69 3.32 -8.86 -12.64
N ILE A 70 4.10 -8.55 -13.68
CA ILE A 70 3.59 -8.01 -14.95
C ILE A 70 2.66 -9.03 -15.61
N SER A 71 3.15 -10.26 -15.77
CA SER A 71 2.39 -11.34 -16.41
C SER A 71 1.27 -11.85 -15.51
N ILE A 72 1.51 -11.97 -14.20
CA ILE A 72 0.51 -12.44 -13.24
C ILE A 72 -0.65 -11.44 -13.09
N ASN A 73 -0.37 -10.17 -12.85
CA ASN A 73 -1.43 -9.15 -12.72
C ASN A 73 -2.04 -8.81 -14.08
N GLY A 74 -1.28 -8.91 -15.17
CA GLY A 74 -1.83 -8.83 -16.52
C GLY A 74 -2.87 -9.93 -16.78
N TYR A 75 -2.52 -11.18 -16.47
CA TYR A 75 -3.43 -12.33 -16.54
C TYR A 75 -4.68 -12.14 -15.68
N LEU A 76 -4.52 -11.67 -14.44
CA LEU A 76 -5.65 -11.47 -13.53
C LEU A 76 -6.60 -10.35 -13.96
N ARG A 77 -6.13 -9.36 -14.74
CA ARG A 77 -6.92 -8.20 -15.18
C ARG A 77 -7.54 -8.36 -16.57
N SER A 78 -7.08 -9.33 -17.36
CA SER A 78 -7.46 -9.50 -18.76
C SER A 78 -8.37 -10.71 -18.95
N ASP A 79 -9.32 -10.58 -19.86
CA ASP A 79 -10.10 -11.72 -20.39
C ASP A 79 -9.36 -12.44 -21.53
N TYR A 80 -8.26 -11.87 -22.03
CA TYR A 80 -7.45 -12.41 -23.14
C TYR A 80 -6.01 -12.70 -22.67
N TYR A 81 -5.52 -13.90 -22.95
CA TYR A 81 -4.15 -14.31 -22.60
C TYR A 81 -3.56 -15.34 -23.58
N ASP A 82 -2.23 -15.37 -23.70
CA ASP A 82 -1.51 -16.37 -24.50
C ASP A 82 -1.48 -17.73 -23.78
N VAL A 83 -2.01 -18.77 -24.43
CA VAL A 83 -2.13 -20.12 -23.88
C VAL A 83 -0.79 -20.70 -23.41
N LEU A 84 0.33 -20.30 -24.04
CA LEU A 84 1.65 -20.91 -23.78
C LEU A 84 2.16 -20.68 -22.35
N ASP A 85 1.82 -19.56 -21.71
CA ASP A 85 2.28 -19.22 -20.36
C ASP A 85 1.22 -19.44 -19.27
N GLN A 86 -0.01 -19.80 -19.66
CA GLN A 86 -1.15 -19.88 -18.75
C GLN A 86 -0.90 -20.88 -17.60
N ALA A 87 -0.40 -22.08 -17.91
CA ALA A 87 -0.18 -23.11 -16.88
C ALA A 87 0.86 -22.68 -15.83
N LYS A 88 1.91 -21.97 -16.26
CA LYS A 88 2.95 -21.44 -15.36
C LYS A 88 2.37 -20.35 -14.46
N ILE A 89 1.61 -19.42 -15.03
CA ILE A 89 0.99 -18.32 -14.29
C ILE A 89 -0.05 -18.85 -13.30
N GLU A 90 -0.93 -19.75 -13.71
CA GLU A 90 -1.90 -20.36 -12.81
C GLU A 90 -1.24 -21.13 -11.67
N LYS A 91 -0.14 -21.83 -11.95
CA LYS A 91 0.65 -22.50 -10.92
C LYS A 91 1.23 -21.47 -9.94
N SER A 92 1.79 -20.36 -10.43
CA SER A 92 2.31 -19.28 -9.59
C SER A 92 1.21 -18.67 -8.72
N ILE A 93 0.07 -18.32 -9.32
CA ILE A 93 -1.11 -17.80 -8.60
C ILE A 93 -1.54 -18.74 -7.48
N LYS A 94 -1.60 -20.06 -7.73
CA LYS A 94 -1.96 -21.04 -6.69
C LYS A 94 -0.95 -21.05 -5.53
N GLN A 95 0.34 -20.89 -5.79
CA GLN A 95 1.34 -20.82 -4.72
C GLN A 95 1.26 -19.51 -3.94
N ILE A 96 1.07 -18.38 -4.63
CA ILE A 96 0.91 -17.06 -4.00
C ILE A 96 -0.37 -17.04 -3.14
N ASP A 97 -1.51 -17.55 -3.64
CA ASP A 97 -2.75 -17.65 -2.89
C ASP A 97 -2.58 -18.49 -1.60
N ARG A 98 -1.82 -19.59 -1.66
CA ARG A 98 -1.49 -20.40 -0.48
C ARG A 98 -0.59 -19.67 0.50
N ALA A 99 0.36 -18.87 0.01
CA ALA A 99 1.24 -18.07 0.86
C ALA A 99 0.45 -17.06 1.73
N PHE A 100 -0.71 -16.58 1.26
CA PHE A 100 -1.58 -15.71 2.05
C PHE A 100 -2.37 -16.44 3.15
N SER A 101 -2.35 -17.77 3.21
CA SER A 101 -3.07 -18.51 4.27
C SER A 101 -2.39 -18.46 5.64
N LYS A 102 -1.16 -17.92 5.74
CA LYS A 102 -0.30 -18.11 6.92
C LYS A 102 -0.44 -17.03 7.99
N VAL A 103 -0.54 -15.78 7.58
CA VAL A 103 -0.47 -14.61 8.47
C VAL A 103 -1.55 -13.61 8.10
N ARG A 104 -2.13 -12.97 9.12
CA ARG A 104 -3.16 -11.94 9.02
C ARG A 104 -2.75 -10.74 9.85
N LEU A 105 -3.22 -9.57 9.47
CA LEU A 105 -3.04 -8.34 10.23
C LEU A 105 -3.70 -8.47 11.60
N HIS A 106 -2.97 -8.07 12.66
CA HIS A 106 -3.50 -8.02 14.01
C HIS A 106 -4.33 -6.75 14.25
N ASP A 107 -3.86 -5.63 13.72
CA ASP A 107 -4.47 -4.32 13.84
C ASP A 107 -4.83 -3.75 12.46
N ASP A 108 -5.71 -2.77 12.44
CA ASP A 108 -5.95 -1.95 11.26
C ASP A 108 -4.66 -1.22 10.89
N ILE A 109 -4.38 -1.08 9.60
CA ILE A 109 -3.16 -0.42 9.11
C ILE A 109 -3.45 0.54 7.95
N ILE A 110 -2.70 1.63 7.89
CA ILE A 110 -2.60 2.49 6.73
C ILE A 110 -1.39 2.08 5.89
N VAL A 111 -1.61 1.89 4.60
CA VAL A 111 -0.57 1.66 3.61
C VAL A 111 -0.70 2.66 2.45
N TYR A 112 0.36 2.77 1.66
CA TYR A 112 0.50 3.83 0.67
C TYR A 112 0.81 3.25 -0.71
N ARG A 113 0.23 3.86 -1.74
CA ARG A 113 0.57 3.57 -3.14
C ARG A 113 0.51 4.85 -3.97
N ARG A 114 1.54 5.09 -4.77
CA ARG A 114 1.59 6.18 -5.75
C ARG A 114 1.11 5.67 -7.12
N VAL A 115 0.31 6.46 -7.82
CA VAL A 115 -0.14 6.19 -9.20
C VAL A 115 -0.16 7.48 -10.02
N SER A 116 -0.05 7.33 -11.34
CA SER A 116 -0.19 8.44 -12.29
C SER A 116 -1.63 8.62 -12.76
N GLU A 117 -1.89 9.72 -13.45
CA GLU A 117 -3.18 10.00 -14.11
C GLU A 117 -3.56 8.92 -15.13
N GLN A 118 -2.56 8.29 -15.76
CA GLN A 118 -2.78 7.22 -16.73
C GLN A 118 -3.48 6.01 -16.12
N ALA A 119 -3.27 5.75 -14.82
CA ALA A 119 -3.96 4.67 -14.11
C ALA A 119 -5.49 4.88 -14.08
N PHE A 120 -5.95 6.12 -14.21
CA PHE A 120 -7.36 6.52 -14.30
C PHE A 120 -7.83 6.76 -15.75
N GLY A 121 -7.01 6.40 -16.73
CA GLY A 121 -7.29 6.65 -18.15
C GLY A 121 -7.19 8.14 -18.54
N LEU A 122 -6.49 8.94 -17.76
CA LEU A 122 -6.30 10.37 -18.01
C LEU A 122 -4.90 10.63 -18.64
N PRO A 123 -4.76 11.68 -19.46
CA PRO A 123 -3.46 12.10 -19.94
C PRO A 123 -2.50 12.44 -18.79
N GLY A 124 -1.21 12.15 -18.96
CA GLY A 124 -0.20 12.58 -17.99
C GLY A 124 -0.16 14.10 -17.85
N ASN A 125 0.17 14.59 -16.65
CA ASN A 125 0.18 16.02 -16.30
C ASN A 125 -1.18 16.73 -16.50
N SER A 126 -2.30 15.99 -16.52
CA SER A 126 -3.63 16.59 -16.61
C SER A 126 -4.16 17.06 -15.26
N LEU A 127 -3.76 16.39 -14.18
CA LEU A 127 -4.21 16.72 -12.82
C LEU A 127 -3.19 17.57 -12.08
N VAL A 128 -1.90 17.25 -12.23
CA VAL A 128 -0.80 17.97 -11.60
C VAL A 128 0.19 18.34 -12.70
N ASN A 129 0.31 19.63 -12.97
CA ASN A 129 1.22 20.14 -13.98
C ASN A 129 2.58 20.37 -13.34
N HIS A 130 3.65 19.94 -14.01
CA HIS A 130 4.99 20.42 -13.70
C HIS A 130 5.13 21.80 -14.37
N ALA A 131 5.00 22.87 -13.60
CA ALA A 131 5.32 24.19 -14.11
C ALA A 131 6.85 24.30 -14.15
N GLU A 132 7.44 24.25 -15.35
CA GLU A 132 8.82 24.69 -15.53
C GLU A 132 8.89 26.16 -15.13
N GLN A 133 9.70 26.48 -14.12
CA GLN A 133 10.06 27.88 -13.90
C GLN A 133 11.02 28.27 -15.02
N GLU A 134 10.57 29.18 -15.91
CA GLU A 134 11.34 29.66 -17.06
C GLU A 134 12.75 30.19 -16.69
N GLU A 135 12.97 30.57 -15.43
CA GLU A 135 14.26 31.11 -14.97
C GLU A 135 15.14 30.13 -14.17
N ASN A 136 14.65 28.93 -13.80
CA ASN A 136 15.45 27.94 -13.06
C ASN A 136 14.94 26.49 -13.31
N PRO A 137 15.51 25.75 -14.27
CA PRO A 137 15.05 24.39 -14.64
C PRO A 137 15.23 23.33 -13.53
N VAL A 138 15.85 23.68 -12.40
CA VAL A 138 16.06 22.78 -11.25
C VAL A 138 14.84 22.73 -10.31
N ASN A 139 13.95 23.73 -10.36
CA ASN A 139 12.81 23.85 -9.44
C ASN A 139 11.47 23.84 -10.18
N SER A 140 11.11 22.70 -10.77
CA SER A 140 9.74 22.49 -11.29
C SER A 140 8.76 22.37 -10.11
N VAL A 141 7.90 23.37 -9.93
CA VAL A 141 6.86 23.32 -8.89
C VAL A 141 5.68 22.55 -9.44
N SER A 142 5.32 21.45 -8.77
CA SER A 142 4.14 20.65 -9.15
C SER A 142 2.88 21.39 -8.68
N LYS A 143 1.95 21.70 -9.58
CA LYS A 143 0.74 22.48 -9.29
C LYS A 143 -0.53 21.77 -9.74
N ILE A 144 -1.52 21.67 -8.86
CA ILE A 144 -2.80 21.03 -9.18
C ILE A 144 -3.63 21.93 -10.10
N ASN A 145 -4.11 21.36 -11.20
CA ASN A 145 -5.16 21.97 -12.01
C ASN A 145 -6.50 21.86 -11.26
N ARG A 146 -7.05 22.99 -10.81
CA ARG A 146 -8.24 23.02 -9.94
C ARG A 146 -9.52 22.56 -10.64
N GLU A 147 -9.71 22.89 -11.91
CA GLU A 147 -10.88 22.46 -12.68
C GLU A 147 -10.86 20.94 -12.90
N ASN A 148 -9.72 20.42 -13.36
CA ASN A 148 -9.56 18.97 -13.56
C ASN A 148 -9.63 18.20 -12.24
N PHE A 149 -9.14 18.79 -11.14
CA PHE A 149 -9.29 18.22 -9.80
C PHE A 149 -10.76 18.08 -9.40
N GLU A 150 -11.59 19.10 -9.58
CA GLU A 150 -13.02 19.02 -9.23
C GLU A 150 -13.75 17.99 -10.11
N PHE A 151 -13.44 17.92 -11.41
CA PHE A 151 -13.96 16.86 -12.27
C PHE A 151 -13.54 15.46 -11.80
N PHE A 152 -12.25 15.28 -11.52
CA PHE A 152 -11.69 14.03 -11.01
C PHE A 152 -12.36 13.60 -9.70
N LYS A 153 -12.50 14.54 -8.76
CA LYS A 153 -13.18 14.30 -7.48
C LYS A 153 -14.63 13.86 -7.69
N ASN A 154 -15.39 14.59 -8.50
CA ASN A 154 -16.78 14.26 -8.80
C ASN A 154 -16.95 12.92 -9.53
N ARG A 155 -15.97 12.54 -10.36
CA ARG A 155 -15.98 11.29 -11.12
C ARG A 155 -15.71 10.07 -10.23
N PHE A 156 -14.77 10.17 -9.28
CA PHE A 156 -14.20 8.99 -8.61
C PHE A 156 -14.51 8.89 -7.11
N GLN A 157 -14.84 9.99 -6.43
CA GLN A 157 -15.17 9.91 -5.00
C GLN A 157 -16.44 9.09 -4.78
N GLY A 158 -16.44 8.23 -3.77
CA GLY A 158 -17.55 7.34 -3.43
C GLY A 158 -17.69 6.13 -4.37
N LYS A 159 -16.84 5.99 -5.39
CA LYS A 159 -16.85 4.83 -6.30
C LYS A 159 -16.17 3.62 -5.68
N TYR A 160 -16.57 2.45 -6.18
CA TYR A 160 -16.12 1.14 -5.70
C TYR A 160 -15.40 0.42 -6.83
N LYS A 161 -14.30 -0.28 -6.52
CA LYS A 161 -13.62 -1.18 -7.48
C LYS A 161 -13.66 -2.60 -6.96
N LYS A 162 -13.79 -3.57 -7.86
CA LYS A 162 -13.42 -4.96 -7.63
C LYS A 162 -12.12 -5.19 -8.39
N ASP A 163 -11.03 -5.37 -7.66
CA ASP A 163 -9.70 -5.56 -8.24
C ASP A 163 -9.36 -7.05 -8.26
N PRO A 164 -9.23 -7.67 -9.44
CA PRO A 164 -8.89 -9.09 -9.54
C PRO A 164 -7.40 -9.38 -9.30
N ALA A 165 -6.53 -8.37 -9.33
CA ALA A 165 -5.09 -8.51 -9.13
C ALA A 165 -4.68 -8.47 -7.65
N TYR A 166 -3.43 -8.84 -7.35
CA TYR A 166 -2.83 -8.61 -6.03
C TYR A 166 -2.61 -7.12 -5.79
N ILE A 167 -2.54 -6.71 -4.52
CA ILE A 167 -2.42 -5.29 -4.16
C ILE A 167 -1.03 -5.05 -3.56
N SER A 168 -0.25 -4.19 -4.20
CA SER A 168 1.14 -3.87 -3.84
C SER A 168 1.23 -2.44 -3.31
N THR A 169 1.67 -2.32 -2.05
CA THR A 169 1.67 -1.06 -1.29
C THR A 169 2.89 -0.98 -0.39
N SER A 170 3.21 0.21 0.10
CA SER A 170 4.27 0.45 1.09
C SER A 170 3.66 0.77 2.46
N ILE A 171 4.24 0.26 3.54
CA ILE A 171 3.81 0.60 4.93
C ILE A 171 4.21 2.01 5.36
N VAL A 172 5.10 2.66 4.59
CA VAL A 172 5.53 4.04 4.78
C VAL A 172 5.28 4.81 3.48
N LYS A 173 4.73 6.02 3.62
CA LYS A 173 4.56 6.94 2.49
C LYS A 173 5.90 7.25 1.82
N ASP A 174 5.92 7.12 0.50
CA ASP A 174 7.08 7.42 -0.37
C ASP A 174 8.36 6.68 0.08
N ALA A 175 8.21 5.40 0.48
CA ALA A 175 9.31 4.56 0.93
C ALA A 175 10.41 4.40 -0.13
N ALA A 176 10.02 4.11 -1.38
CA ALA A 176 10.89 3.97 -2.54
C ALA A 176 10.82 5.19 -3.47
N GLU A 177 11.99 5.71 -3.81
CA GLU A 177 12.16 6.94 -4.59
C GLU A 177 11.54 6.82 -6.00
N GLY A 178 11.68 5.65 -6.64
CA GLY A 178 11.17 5.37 -8.00
C GLY A 178 9.66 5.49 -8.18
N PHE A 179 8.88 5.41 -7.09
CA PHE A 179 7.43 5.60 -7.13
C PHE A 179 6.99 6.94 -6.56
N SER A 180 7.87 7.61 -5.81
CA SER A 180 7.53 8.82 -5.07
C SER A 180 7.07 9.97 -5.96
N GLY A 181 7.49 10.01 -7.23
CA GLY A 181 7.18 11.09 -8.18
C GLY A 181 5.72 11.16 -8.66
N ALA A 182 4.94 10.08 -8.55
CA ALA A 182 3.59 10.07 -9.14
C ALA A 182 2.63 11.05 -8.42
N PRO A 183 1.74 11.75 -9.17
CA PRO A 183 0.95 12.86 -8.64
C PRO A 183 -0.25 12.45 -7.78
N ILE A 184 -0.59 11.16 -7.70
CA ILE A 184 -1.72 10.67 -6.92
C ILE A 184 -1.20 9.71 -5.85
N LEU A 185 -1.43 10.05 -4.57
CA LEU A 185 -1.14 9.20 -3.42
C LEU A 185 -2.43 8.55 -2.92
N MET A 186 -2.49 7.22 -3.00
CA MET A 186 -3.56 6.44 -2.39
C MET A 186 -3.16 6.13 -0.95
N LYS A 187 -3.88 6.70 0.02
CA LYS A 187 -3.78 6.40 1.45
C LYS A 187 -4.84 5.35 1.77
N ILE A 188 -4.40 4.11 1.98
CA ILE A 188 -5.28 2.94 1.99
C ILE A 188 -5.40 2.42 3.42
N HIS A 189 -6.61 2.48 3.98
CA HIS A 189 -6.98 1.78 5.20
C HIS A 189 -7.27 0.32 4.90
N VAL A 190 -6.59 -0.57 5.64
CA VAL A 190 -6.78 -2.00 5.58
C VAL A 190 -7.20 -2.50 6.97
N PRO A 191 -8.37 -3.14 7.09
CA PRO A 191 -8.85 -3.61 8.37
C PRO A 191 -8.05 -4.81 8.88
N LYS A 192 -8.00 -4.95 10.20
CA LYS A 192 -7.46 -6.12 10.88
C LYS A 192 -8.07 -7.42 10.34
N GLY A 193 -7.32 -8.51 10.43
CA GLY A 193 -7.74 -9.84 9.98
C GLY A 193 -7.53 -10.08 8.49
N VAL A 194 -7.27 -9.05 7.68
CA VAL A 194 -6.86 -9.20 6.28
C VAL A 194 -5.51 -9.93 6.20
N PRO A 195 -5.38 -10.99 5.37
CA PRO A 195 -4.09 -11.59 5.09
C PRO A 195 -3.14 -10.60 4.43
N ALA A 196 -1.88 -10.61 4.86
CA ALA A 196 -0.85 -9.73 4.34
C ALA A 196 0.53 -10.39 4.44
N ILE A 197 1.45 -10.00 3.56
CA ILE A 197 2.83 -10.47 3.57
C ILE A 197 3.74 -9.25 3.46
N TYR A 198 4.58 -9.01 4.45
CA TYR A 198 5.66 -8.02 4.33
C TYR A 198 6.79 -8.67 3.52
N VAL A 199 6.98 -8.21 2.28
CA VAL A 199 7.84 -8.91 1.31
C VAL A 199 9.23 -8.30 1.17
N ASP A 200 9.48 -7.13 1.75
CA ASP A 200 10.74 -6.41 1.62
C ASP A 200 11.98 -7.29 1.91
N PRO A 201 12.02 -8.12 2.98
CA PRO A 201 13.20 -8.93 3.30
C PRO A 201 13.49 -10.07 2.31
N LEU A 202 12.50 -10.51 1.51
CA LEU A 202 12.67 -11.58 0.53
C LEU A 202 12.76 -11.05 -0.91
N SER A 203 12.38 -9.79 -1.12
CA SER A 203 12.21 -9.17 -2.43
C SER A 203 13.52 -9.09 -3.21
N ASN A 204 13.46 -9.27 -4.53
CA ASN A 204 14.58 -8.97 -5.42
C ASN A 204 14.78 -7.45 -5.63
N VAL A 205 13.81 -6.63 -5.22
CA VAL A 205 13.85 -5.17 -5.23
C VAL A 205 13.49 -4.69 -3.82
N PRO A 206 14.43 -4.76 -2.85
CA PRO A 206 14.19 -4.32 -1.48
C PRO A 206 14.17 -2.78 -1.38
N GLY A 207 13.65 -2.27 -0.27
CA GLY A 207 13.60 -0.83 0.03
C GLY A 207 12.26 -0.17 -0.30
N GLU A 208 11.29 -0.93 -0.82
CA GLU A 208 9.92 -0.47 -1.03
C GLU A 208 9.06 -0.57 0.24
N MET A 209 9.56 -1.29 1.26
CA MET A 209 8.81 -1.59 2.48
C MET A 209 7.44 -2.19 2.15
N GLU A 210 7.43 -3.09 1.17
CA GLU A 210 6.21 -3.55 0.53
C GLU A 210 5.41 -4.47 1.46
N LEU A 211 4.15 -4.11 1.69
CA LEU A 211 3.13 -4.97 2.27
C LEU A 211 2.16 -5.38 1.15
N LEU A 212 2.21 -6.66 0.82
CA LEU A 212 1.43 -7.26 -0.24
C LEU A 212 0.12 -7.82 0.32
N PHE A 213 -0.98 -7.64 -0.40
CA PHE A 213 -2.30 -8.18 -0.04
C PHE A 213 -2.85 -9.12 -1.12
N PRO A 214 -3.71 -10.09 -0.73
CA PRO A 214 -4.23 -11.07 -1.66
C PRO A 214 -5.15 -10.44 -2.69
N ARG A 215 -5.23 -11.11 -3.83
CA ARG A 215 -6.03 -10.70 -4.97
C ARG A 215 -7.54 -10.76 -4.73
N ASN A 216 -8.30 -10.27 -5.72
CA ASN A 216 -9.76 -10.34 -5.76
C ASN A 216 -10.44 -9.58 -4.61
N ARG A 217 -9.94 -8.39 -4.29
CA ARG A 217 -10.47 -7.53 -3.22
C ARG A 217 -11.34 -6.41 -3.78
N SER A 218 -12.18 -5.87 -2.92
CA SER A 218 -12.94 -4.66 -3.23
C SER A 218 -12.41 -3.50 -2.40
N TYR A 219 -12.41 -2.33 -2.99
CA TYR A 219 -12.09 -1.10 -2.29
C TYR A 219 -13.06 0.02 -2.66
N LYS A 220 -13.14 1.03 -1.80
CA LYS A 220 -13.90 2.25 -2.03
C LYS A 220 -12.98 3.46 -1.95
N ILE A 221 -13.20 4.44 -2.81
CA ILE A 221 -12.61 5.78 -2.64
C ILE A 221 -13.53 6.56 -1.70
N THR A 222 -13.09 6.84 -0.48
CA THR A 222 -13.91 7.52 0.53
C THR A 222 -13.80 9.03 0.41
N ASN A 223 -12.63 9.54 0.03
CA ASN A 223 -12.35 10.97 -0.06
C ASN A 223 -11.23 11.26 -1.06
N ILE A 224 -11.26 12.45 -1.66
CA ILE A 224 -10.22 12.94 -2.58
C ILE A 224 -9.91 14.40 -2.21
N LEU A 225 -8.64 14.66 -1.90
CA LEU A 225 -8.15 15.93 -1.38
C LEU A 225 -6.94 16.45 -2.17
N PRO A 226 -6.82 17.77 -2.39
CA PRO A 226 -5.58 18.37 -2.83
C PRO A 226 -4.64 18.49 -1.61
N VAL A 227 -3.37 18.13 -1.77
CA VAL A 227 -2.35 18.27 -0.72
C VAL A 227 -1.22 19.15 -1.22
N ILE A 228 -0.81 20.09 -0.38
CA ILE A 228 0.36 20.94 -0.57
C ILE A 228 1.34 20.59 0.54
N GLU A 229 2.49 20.04 0.17
CA GLU A 229 3.53 19.64 1.12
C GLU A 229 4.87 20.21 0.66
N LYS A 230 5.36 21.22 1.38
CA LYS A 230 6.48 22.06 0.94
C LYS A 230 6.16 22.64 -0.46
N ASP A 231 7.01 22.41 -1.44
CA ASP A 231 6.87 22.91 -2.82
C ASP A 231 6.21 21.91 -3.78
N ARG A 232 5.57 20.87 -3.24
CA ARG A 232 4.91 19.83 -4.03
C ARG A 232 3.40 19.80 -3.77
N GLU A 233 2.62 20.05 -4.82
CA GLU A 233 1.20 19.71 -4.83
C GLU A 233 0.98 18.29 -5.39
N TYR A 234 0.08 17.54 -4.77
CA TYR A 234 -0.37 16.23 -5.24
C TYR A 234 -1.80 15.95 -4.79
N ILE A 235 -2.45 14.95 -5.39
CA ILE A 235 -3.78 14.51 -5.00
C ILE A 235 -3.64 13.35 -4.01
N MET A 236 -4.30 13.44 -2.86
CA MET A 236 -4.45 12.32 -1.94
C MET A 236 -5.84 11.71 -2.08
N MET A 237 -5.89 10.39 -2.19
CA MET A 237 -7.13 9.61 -2.21
C MET A 237 -7.17 8.73 -0.98
N ASP A 238 -8.17 8.93 -0.12
CA ASP A 238 -8.44 8.01 0.96
C ASP A 238 -9.19 6.80 0.39
N VAL A 239 -8.68 5.61 0.69
CA VAL A 239 -9.15 4.34 0.16
C VAL A 239 -9.44 3.40 1.32
N GLU A 240 -10.55 2.69 1.25
CA GLU A 240 -10.90 1.67 2.24
C GLU A 240 -10.94 0.30 1.56
N ILE A 241 -10.11 -0.65 2.01
CA ILE A 241 -10.25 -2.05 1.64
C ILE A 241 -11.48 -2.61 2.35
N LEU A 242 -12.44 -3.07 1.56
CA LEU A 242 -13.67 -3.61 2.10
C LEU A 242 -13.43 -5.06 2.53
N ASP A 243 -13.54 -5.33 3.83
CA ASP A 243 -13.54 -6.70 4.37
C ASP A 243 -14.90 -7.37 4.20
N ILE A 244 -15.33 -7.47 2.94
CA ILE A 244 -16.47 -8.29 2.59
C ILE A 244 -15.97 -9.73 2.68
N SER A 245 -16.44 -10.47 3.69
CA SER A 245 -16.18 -11.90 3.85
C SER A 245 -16.21 -12.57 2.47
N SER A 246 -15.03 -13.02 2.03
CA SER A 246 -14.88 -13.61 0.73
C SER A 246 -15.64 -14.93 0.76
N ASN A 247 -16.85 -14.94 0.22
CA ASN A 247 -17.22 -16.11 -0.53
C ASN A 247 -16.31 -16.06 -1.77
N TYR A 248 -15.14 -16.69 -1.70
CA TYR A 248 -14.13 -16.75 -2.77
C TYR A 248 -14.71 -17.21 -4.12
N LEU A 249 -15.96 -17.70 -4.12
CA LEU A 249 -16.77 -18.15 -5.25
C LEU A 249 -17.72 -17.08 -5.85
N LYS A 250 -18.07 -16.00 -5.13
CA LYS A 250 -19.06 -15.03 -5.63
C LYS A 250 -18.40 -13.87 -6.38
N LYS A 251 -18.68 -13.80 -7.69
CA LYS A 251 -18.37 -12.67 -8.57
C LYS A 251 -19.28 -11.50 -8.20
N ARG A 252 -18.72 -10.48 -7.52
CA ARG A 252 -19.34 -9.17 -7.19
C ARG A 252 -20.54 -9.25 -6.22
N ALA A 253 -20.61 -8.33 -5.26
CA ALA A 253 -21.83 -8.16 -4.45
C ALA A 253 -22.92 -7.54 -5.33
N THR A 254 -24.13 -8.10 -5.34
CA THR A 254 -25.21 -7.68 -6.26
C THR A 254 -25.75 -6.28 -5.96
N ASN A 255 -25.48 -5.75 -4.77
CA ASN A 255 -25.89 -4.42 -4.32
C ASN A 255 -24.81 -3.34 -4.49
N ILE A 256 -23.63 -3.68 -5.02
CA ILE A 256 -22.54 -2.72 -5.25
C ILE A 256 -22.33 -2.56 -6.75
N VAL A 257 -22.44 -1.31 -7.23
CA VAL A 257 -22.03 -0.95 -8.59
C VAL A 257 -20.54 -0.66 -8.58
N TYR A 258 -19.78 -1.51 -9.27
CA TYR A 258 -18.33 -1.36 -9.41
C TYR A 258 -17.99 -0.51 -10.64
N ASP A 259 -16.98 0.33 -10.50
CA ASP A 259 -16.46 1.22 -11.53
C ASP A 259 -15.11 0.70 -12.02
N ASP A 260 -15.09 0.15 -13.24
CA ASP A 260 -13.88 -0.43 -13.80
C ASP A 260 -12.88 0.61 -14.32
N SER A 261 -13.22 1.91 -14.31
CA SER A 261 -12.26 2.99 -14.60
C SER A 261 -11.44 3.43 -13.38
N LEU A 262 -11.73 2.89 -12.19
CA LEU A 262 -10.81 3.00 -11.05
C LEU A 262 -9.61 2.06 -11.25
N PRO A 263 -8.39 2.48 -10.86
CA PRO A 263 -7.17 1.73 -11.15
C PRO A 263 -7.11 0.41 -10.38
N SER A 264 -6.27 -0.51 -10.85
CA SER A 264 -5.81 -1.58 -9.98
C SER A 264 -4.81 -1.03 -8.94
N LEU A 265 -4.81 -1.62 -7.74
CA LEU A 265 -3.81 -1.34 -6.71
C LEU A 265 -2.59 -2.29 -6.83
N SER A 266 -2.48 -3.05 -7.93
CA SER A 266 -1.30 -3.87 -8.25
C SER A 266 -0.15 -3.04 -8.76
N LYS A 267 1.09 -3.53 -8.61
CA LYS A 267 2.24 -3.06 -9.41
C LYS A 267 1.93 -3.14 -10.91
#